data_AF-A0A9W7T6Z5-F1
#
_entry.id   AF-A0A9W7T6Z5-F1
#
_cell.length_a   1.000
_cell.length_b   1.000
_cell.length_c   1.000
_cell.angle_alpha   90.00
_cell.angle_beta   90.00
_cell.angle_gamma   90.00
#
_symmetry.space_group_name_H-M   'P 1'
#
loop_
_entity.id
_entity.type
_entity.pdbx_description
1 polymer ?
#
loop_
_entity_poly.entity_id
_entity_poly.type
_entity_poly.pdbx_seq_one_letter_code
_entity_poly.pdbx_strand_id
1 'polypeptide(L)'
;MFNSAAHNKPSLIRGLLNSLLPHLYNKTQIRKDLVREVEMGPFKHTVDDGLDVRKAAFECMYTLLDSCLDCLDIFEFLNHVEEGLKDHYDIKMLTFIMLARLSKLCPGAVVQRLDRLVEPLKATCTTKVKAGSVKQEFEKQEELRRSAMRAVAALLSISEVDKSPVMADFANQIRSNTEMATIFESLQGDPLTAAVESMDTT
;
A
#
# COMPACT_ATOMS: atom_id res chain seq x y z
N MET A 1 19.96 8.88 2.20
CA MET A 1 20.71 8.91 3.50
C MET A 1 19.81 8.54 4.68
N PHE A 2 18.62 9.14 4.84
CA PHE A 2 17.70 8.80 5.94
C PHE A 2 17.23 7.33 5.93
N ASN A 3 16.73 6.81 4.80
CA ASN A 3 16.31 5.40 4.70
C ASN A 3 17.44 4.42 5.09
N SER A 4 18.65 4.66 4.58
CA SER A 4 19.82 3.85 4.87
C SER A 4 20.20 3.88 6.36
N ALA A 5 20.09 5.03 7.02
CA ALA A 5 20.33 5.13 8.46
C ALA A 5 19.24 4.39 9.27
N ALA A 6 17.97 4.50 8.86
CA ALA A 6 16.87 3.77 9.46
C ALA A 6 17.05 2.25 9.35
N HIS A 7 17.52 1.76 8.20
CA HIS A 7 17.76 0.34 7.97
C HIS A 7 18.97 -0.17 8.75
N ASN A 8 20.11 0.50 8.63
CA ASN A 8 21.40 -0.06 9.06
C ASN A 8 21.78 0.29 10.51
N LYS A 9 21.38 1.47 11.00
CA LYS A 9 21.70 1.94 12.36
C LYS A 9 20.54 2.74 12.96
N PRO A 10 19.40 2.09 13.27
CA PRO A 10 18.19 2.77 13.75
C PRO A 10 18.44 3.59 15.03
N SER A 11 19.34 3.14 15.89
CA SER A 11 19.72 3.83 17.14
C SER A 11 20.22 5.26 16.93
N LEU A 12 20.82 5.57 15.77
CA LEU A 12 21.30 6.91 15.46
C LEU A 12 20.18 7.90 15.11
N ILE A 13 19.03 7.41 14.65
CA ILE A 13 17.92 8.26 14.19
C ILE A 13 16.76 8.32 15.18
N ARG A 14 16.64 7.36 16.11
CA ARG A 14 15.52 7.26 17.07
C ARG A 14 15.24 8.57 17.81
N GLY A 15 16.27 9.22 18.34
CA GLY A 15 16.14 10.51 19.04
C GLY A 15 15.72 11.69 18.15
N LEU A 16 15.81 11.54 16.82
CA LEU A 16 15.48 12.57 15.84
C LEU A 16 14.11 12.36 15.19
N LEU A 17 13.48 11.19 15.35
CA LEU A 17 12.25 10.81 14.63
C LEU A 17 11.12 11.82 14.84
N ASN A 18 10.93 12.34 16.04
CA ASN A 18 9.91 13.36 16.31
C ASN A 18 10.04 14.61 15.41
N SER A 19 11.28 15.00 15.08
CA SER A 19 11.55 16.11 14.17
C SER A 19 11.51 15.72 12.69
N LEU A 20 11.85 14.46 12.35
CA LEU A 20 12.00 13.99 10.98
C LEU A 20 10.69 13.47 10.38
N LEU A 21 9.84 12.82 11.17
CA LEU A 21 8.58 12.24 10.72
C LEU A 21 7.64 13.24 10.04
N PRO A 22 7.42 14.47 10.57
CA PRO A 22 6.59 15.46 9.88
C PRO A 22 7.10 15.79 8.47
N HIS A 23 8.42 15.86 8.29
CA HIS A 23 9.05 16.13 7.00
C HIS A 23 8.90 14.93 6.06
N LEU A 24 9.09 13.71 6.56
CA LEU A 24 8.88 12.48 5.80
C LEU A 24 7.44 12.39 5.29
N TYR A 25 6.48 12.57 6.19
CA TYR A 25 5.05 12.57 5.89
C TYR A 25 4.63 13.69 4.95
N ASN A 26 5.27 14.86 4.99
CA ASN A 26 5.04 15.87 3.97
C ASN A 26 5.46 15.38 2.56
N LYS A 27 6.47 14.51 2.46
CA LYS A 27 6.93 13.96 1.18
C LYS A 27 6.08 12.80 0.65
N THR A 28 5.10 12.30 1.41
CA THR A 28 4.14 11.30 0.89
C THR A 28 2.99 11.96 0.11
N GLN A 29 2.86 13.29 0.19
CA GLN A 29 1.74 14.03 -0.40
C GLN A 29 1.96 14.30 -1.89
N ILE A 30 0.90 14.16 -2.69
CA ILE A 30 0.90 14.54 -4.10
C ILE A 30 1.02 16.07 -4.20
N ARG A 31 2.14 16.52 -4.78
CA ARG A 31 2.41 17.94 -5.04
C ARG A 31 1.87 18.33 -6.41
N LYS A 32 0.67 18.93 -6.43
CA LYS A 32 -0.05 19.29 -7.67
C LYS A 32 0.76 20.26 -8.55
N ASP A 33 1.63 21.07 -7.96
CA ASP A 33 2.57 21.96 -8.66
C ASP A 33 3.64 21.22 -9.47
N LEU A 34 3.84 19.91 -9.20
CA LEU A 34 4.75 19.03 -9.93
C LEU A 34 4.03 18.05 -10.87
N VAL A 35 2.71 18.15 -10.99
CA VAL A 35 1.92 17.30 -11.88
C VAL A 35 1.50 18.13 -13.09
N ARG A 36 1.86 17.68 -14.29
CA ARG A 36 1.55 18.34 -15.56
C ARG A 36 1.00 17.36 -16.57
N GLU A 37 0.05 17.80 -17.37
CA GLU A 37 -0.42 17.04 -18.54
C GLU A 37 0.39 17.44 -19.77
N VAL A 38 0.95 16.45 -20.46
CA VAL A 38 1.62 16.61 -21.74
C VAL A 38 0.69 16.09 -22.84
N GLU A 39 0.32 16.97 -23.76
CA GLU A 39 -0.44 16.59 -24.94
C GLU A 39 0.48 15.95 -25.99
N MET A 40 0.14 14.72 -26.39
CA MET A 40 0.79 13.94 -27.44
C MET A 40 -0.22 13.70 -28.56
N GLY A 41 -0.64 14.78 -29.23
CA GLY A 41 -1.69 14.74 -30.25
C GLY A 41 -3.07 14.42 -29.64
N PRO A 42 -3.78 13.37 -30.07
CA PRO A 42 -5.07 12.99 -29.46
C PRO A 42 -4.92 12.36 -28.06
N PHE A 43 -3.69 12.11 -27.61
CA PHE A 43 -3.42 11.50 -26.31
C PHE A 43 -2.95 12.54 -25.29
N LYS A 44 -3.34 12.34 -24.03
CA LYS A 44 -2.82 13.10 -22.89
C LYS A 44 -2.03 12.17 -21.99
N HIS A 45 -0.87 12.62 -21.54
CA HIS A 45 -0.04 11.88 -20.60
C HIS A 45 0.28 12.74 -19.39
N THR A 46 -0.12 12.27 -18.21
CA THR A 46 0.19 12.92 -16.95
C THR A 46 1.62 12.59 -16.55
N VAL A 47 2.44 13.62 -16.37
CA VAL A 47 3.79 13.53 -15.82
C VAL A 47 3.77 14.06 -14.40
N ASP A 48 4.28 13.25 -13.47
CA ASP A 48 4.39 13.59 -12.06
C ASP A 48 5.87 13.66 -11.67
N ASP A 49 6.44 14.86 -11.71
CA ASP A 49 7.85 15.11 -11.39
C ASP A 49 8.13 14.93 -9.87
N GLY A 50 7.10 14.73 -9.05
CA GLY A 50 7.20 14.43 -7.62
C GLY A 50 7.16 12.94 -7.27
N LEU A 51 6.91 12.04 -8.23
CA LEU A 51 6.64 10.63 -7.97
C LEU A 51 7.81 9.90 -7.29
N ASP A 52 9.05 10.08 -7.77
CA ASP A 52 10.21 9.38 -7.22
C ASP A 52 10.48 9.74 -5.75
N VAL A 53 10.25 11.01 -5.39
CA VAL A 53 10.38 11.47 -4.00
C VAL A 53 9.30 10.82 -3.13
N ARG A 54 8.06 10.68 -3.63
CA ARG A 54 7.00 9.99 -2.91
C ARG A 54 7.32 8.51 -2.72
N LYS A 55 7.79 7.83 -3.76
CA LYS A 55 8.23 6.42 -3.68
C LYS A 55 9.29 6.24 -2.59
N ALA A 56 10.33 7.08 -2.59
CA ALA A 56 11.37 7.05 -1.56
C ALA A 56 10.82 7.35 -0.15
N ALA A 57 9.81 8.20 -0.01
CA ALA A 57 9.17 8.46 1.28
C ALA A 57 8.41 7.24 1.81
N PHE A 58 7.63 6.56 0.96
CA PHE A 58 6.94 5.32 1.34
C PHE A 58 7.92 4.18 1.63
N GLU A 59 9.03 4.07 0.89
CA GLU A 59 10.12 3.13 1.21
C GLU A 59 10.73 3.41 2.60
N CYS A 60 10.95 4.69 2.94
CA CYS A 60 11.39 5.05 4.29
C CYS A 60 10.37 4.65 5.35
N MET A 61 9.07 4.87 5.10
CA MET A 61 8.02 4.46 6.03
C MET A 61 8.01 2.93 6.23
N TYR A 62 8.18 2.17 5.15
CA TYR A 62 8.30 0.72 5.23
C TYR A 62 9.49 0.28 6.09
N THR A 63 10.67 0.87 5.91
CA THR A 63 11.84 0.58 6.74
C THR A 63 11.63 0.95 8.21
N LEU A 64 10.94 2.06 8.49
CA LEU A 64 10.64 2.49 9.86
C LEU A 64 9.67 1.54 10.57
N LEU A 65 8.77 0.90 9.82
CA LEU A 65 7.87 -0.12 10.35
C LEU A 65 8.63 -1.31 10.97
N ASP A 66 9.83 -1.61 10.47
CA ASP A 66 10.64 -2.75 10.91
C ASP A 66 11.58 -2.39 12.05
N SER A 67 12.14 -1.18 11.98
CA SER A 67 13.28 -0.78 12.82
C SER A 67 12.90 0.12 14.00
N CYS A 68 11.79 0.85 13.88
CA CYS A 68 11.45 1.97 14.76
C CYS A 68 9.95 2.08 15.06
N LEU A 69 9.16 0.99 14.95
CA LEU A 69 7.71 0.99 15.16
C LEU A 69 7.30 1.63 16.50
N ASP A 70 8.07 1.37 17.55
CA ASP A 70 7.84 1.88 18.91
C ASP A 70 7.98 3.41 19.03
N CYS A 71 8.58 4.06 18.03
CA CYS A 71 8.75 5.50 17.96
C CYS A 71 7.72 6.19 17.05
N LEU A 72 6.76 5.44 16.47
CA LEU A 72 5.79 5.96 15.52
C LEU A 72 4.45 6.24 16.20
N ASP A 73 3.83 7.37 15.86
CA ASP A 73 2.38 7.53 16.03
C ASP A 73 1.70 6.66 14.97
N ILE A 74 1.11 5.54 15.41
CA ILE A 74 0.51 4.56 14.51
C ILE A 74 -0.70 5.12 13.75
N PHE A 75 -1.44 6.07 14.33
CA PHE A 75 -2.61 6.64 13.67
C PHE A 75 -2.22 7.64 12.61
N GLU A 76 -1.18 8.44 12.87
CA GLU A 76 -0.61 9.32 11.84
C GLU A 76 0.02 8.49 10.72
N PHE A 77 0.78 7.44 11.05
CA PHE A 77 1.32 6.52 10.05
C PHE A 77 0.21 5.91 9.17
N LEU A 78 -0.90 5.48 9.77
CA LEU A 78 -2.05 4.94 9.05
C LEU A 78 -2.73 5.98 8.14
N ASN A 79 -2.72 7.27 8.48
CA ASN A 79 -3.23 8.32 7.58
C ASN A 79 -2.44 8.33 6.26
N HIS A 80 -1.12 8.20 6.32
CA HIS A 80 -0.26 8.18 5.12
C HIS A 80 -0.36 6.87 4.35
N VAL A 81 -0.53 5.74 5.06
CA VAL A 81 -0.83 4.44 4.43
C VAL A 81 -2.14 4.51 3.66
N GLU A 82 -3.19 5.10 4.21
CA GLU A 82 -4.47 5.26 3.51
C GLU A 82 -4.31 6.00 2.17
N GLU A 83 -3.54 7.09 2.15
CA GLU A 83 -3.27 7.84 0.93
C GLU A 83 -2.41 7.04 -0.07
N GLY A 84 -1.43 6.27 0.42
CA GLY A 84 -0.63 5.36 -0.41
C GLY A 84 -1.45 4.28 -1.12
N LEU A 85 -2.57 3.82 -0.54
CA LEU A 85 -3.48 2.87 -1.18
C LEU A 85 -4.23 3.48 -2.39
N LYS A 86 -4.22 4.81 -2.51
CA LYS A 86 -4.91 5.55 -3.57
C LYS A 86 -3.95 6.07 -4.65
N ASP A 87 -2.64 6.08 -4.39
CA ASP A 87 -1.59 6.68 -5.23
C ASP A 87 -1.19 5.80 -6.45
N HIS A 88 -0.03 6.07 -7.03
CA HIS A 88 0.58 5.39 -8.17
C HIS A 88 0.79 3.90 -7.91
N TYR A 89 0.82 3.13 -8.99
CA TYR A 89 1.00 1.66 -9.01
C TYR A 89 2.05 1.16 -8.01
N ASP A 90 3.28 1.67 -8.09
CA ASP A 90 4.39 1.21 -7.24
C ASP A 90 4.16 1.52 -5.75
N ILE A 91 3.58 2.69 -5.46
CA ILE A 91 3.27 3.11 -4.09
C ILE A 91 2.17 2.21 -3.53
N LYS A 92 1.12 1.92 -4.30
CA LYS A 92 0.06 0.98 -3.92
C LYS A 92 0.61 -0.39 -3.58
N MET A 93 1.49 -0.92 -4.43
CA MET A 93 2.13 -2.23 -4.21
C MET A 93 2.86 -2.28 -2.86
N LEU A 94 3.69 -1.29 -2.56
CA LEU A 94 4.39 -1.22 -1.28
C LEU A 94 3.42 -1.02 -0.10
N THR A 95 2.39 -0.20 -0.29
CA THR A 95 1.41 0.11 0.74
C THR A 95 0.53 -1.09 1.10
N PHE A 96 0.19 -1.97 0.14
CA PHE A 96 -0.48 -3.24 0.43
C PHE A 96 0.37 -4.15 1.33
N ILE A 97 1.69 -4.20 1.10
CA ILE A 97 2.63 -4.94 1.95
C ILE A 97 2.67 -4.32 3.35
N MET A 98 2.79 -3.00 3.45
CA MET A 98 2.75 -2.28 4.74
C MET A 98 1.46 -2.59 5.51
N LEU A 99 0.31 -2.55 4.85
CA LEU A 99 -0.98 -2.84 5.47
C LEU A 99 -1.09 -4.29 5.96
N ALA A 100 -0.60 -5.25 5.18
CA ALA A 100 -0.54 -6.64 5.60
C ALA A 100 0.34 -6.85 6.85
N ARG A 101 1.45 -6.11 6.96
CA ARG A 101 2.32 -6.13 8.14
C ARG A 101 1.68 -5.45 9.34
N LEU A 102 1.07 -4.28 9.14
CA LEU A 102 0.34 -3.54 10.18
C LEU A 102 -0.81 -4.35 10.77
N SER A 103 -1.47 -5.18 9.95
CA SER A 103 -2.52 -6.09 10.41
C SER A 103 -2.04 -7.06 11.49
N LYS A 104 -0.76 -7.43 11.47
CA LYS A 104 -0.11 -8.31 12.46
C LYS A 104 0.51 -7.53 13.62
N LEU A 105 1.15 -6.40 13.31
CA LEU A 105 1.92 -5.61 14.27
C LEU A 105 1.03 -4.75 15.19
N CYS A 106 -0.04 -4.18 14.63
CA CYS A 106 -0.92 -3.23 15.32
C CYS A 106 -2.41 -3.46 14.98
N PRO A 107 -2.94 -4.69 15.21
CA PRO A 107 -4.30 -5.04 14.79
C PRO A 107 -5.37 -4.09 15.36
N GLY A 108 -5.24 -3.67 16.61
CA GLY A 108 -6.20 -2.76 17.25
C GLY A 108 -6.28 -1.37 16.60
N ALA A 109 -5.17 -0.84 16.08
CA ALA A 109 -5.15 0.43 15.36
C ALA A 109 -5.75 0.29 13.95
N VAL A 110 -5.45 -0.83 13.28
CA VAL A 110 -6.01 -1.16 11.96
C VAL A 110 -7.53 -1.32 12.02
N VAL A 111 -8.05 -2.04 13.02
CA VAL A 111 -9.50 -2.20 13.24
C VAL A 111 -10.20 -0.84 13.39
N GLN A 112 -9.60 0.10 14.12
CA GLN A 112 -10.15 1.45 14.29
C GLN A 112 -10.14 2.31 13.02
N ARG A 113 -9.37 1.93 12.00
CA ARG A 113 -9.28 2.62 10.70
C ARG A 113 -9.88 1.80 9.55
N LEU A 114 -10.48 0.65 9.85
CA LEU A 114 -10.87 -0.35 8.87
C LEU A 114 -11.78 0.21 7.76
N ASP A 115 -12.78 1.02 8.11
CA ASP A 115 -13.71 1.61 7.13
C ASP A 115 -12.99 2.40 6.04
N ARG A 116 -11.95 3.17 6.42
CA ARG A 116 -11.17 3.99 5.50
C ARG A 116 -10.16 3.18 4.68
N LEU A 117 -9.71 2.04 5.20
CA LEU A 117 -8.74 1.16 4.54
C LEU A 117 -9.40 0.20 3.54
N VAL A 118 -10.63 -0.24 3.82
CA VAL A 118 -11.36 -1.19 2.96
C VAL A 118 -11.78 -0.56 1.64
N GLU A 119 -12.17 0.72 1.64
CA GLU A 119 -12.64 1.39 0.43
C GLU A 119 -11.58 1.42 -0.72
N PRO A 120 -10.33 1.85 -0.50
CA PRO A 120 -9.27 1.77 -1.52
C PRO A 120 -8.95 0.35 -1.99
N LEU A 121 -8.99 -0.63 -1.09
CA LEU A 121 -8.79 -2.04 -1.43
C LEU A 121 -9.90 -2.55 -2.35
N LYS A 122 -11.15 -2.27 -2.00
CA LYS A 122 -12.32 -2.61 -2.80
C LYS A 122 -12.28 -1.97 -4.17
N ALA A 123 -11.92 -0.69 -4.25
CA ALA A 123 -11.75 0.02 -5.52
C ALA A 123 -10.68 -0.67 -6.41
N THR A 124 -9.53 -1.02 -5.83
CA THR A 124 -8.45 -1.72 -6.55
C THR A 124 -8.92 -3.08 -7.06
N CYS A 125 -9.62 -3.86 -6.23
CA CYS A 125 -10.04 -5.21 -6.59
C CYS A 125 -11.12 -5.21 -7.70
N THR A 126 -12.03 -4.23 -7.66
CA THR A 126 -13.17 -4.12 -8.58
C THR A 126 -12.85 -3.38 -9.88
N THR A 127 -11.71 -2.69 -9.96
CA THR A 127 -11.29 -1.96 -11.16
C THR A 127 -11.13 -2.92 -12.34
N LYS A 128 -11.80 -2.57 -13.46
CA LYS A 128 -11.72 -3.28 -14.74
C LYS A 128 -10.91 -2.47 -15.74
N VAL A 129 -9.96 -3.13 -16.41
CA VAL A 129 -9.19 -2.54 -17.51
C VAL A 129 -10.10 -2.42 -18.75
N LYS A 130 -9.91 -1.35 -19.53
CA LYS A 130 -10.72 -1.12 -20.74
C LYS A 130 -10.39 -2.18 -21.80
N ALA A 131 -11.40 -2.63 -22.55
CA ALA A 131 -11.24 -3.71 -23.54
C ALA A 131 -10.21 -3.43 -24.65
N GLY A 132 -9.88 -2.16 -24.92
CA GLY A 132 -8.87 -1.75 -25.90
C GLY A 132 -7.49 -1.44 -25.32
N SER A 133 -7.28 -1.67 -24.02
CA SER A 133 -6.00 -1.47 -23.36
C SER A 133 -4.94 -2.44 -23.86
N VAL A 134 -3.66 -2.05 -23.76
CA VAL A 134 -2.55 -2.94 -24.11
C VAL A 134 -2.39 -4.04 -23.05
N LYS A 135 -1.85 -5.20 -23.46
CA LYS A 135 -1.66 -6.37 -22.58
C LYS A 135 -0.99 -6.04 -21.25
N GLN A 136 0.00 -5.14 -21.27
CA GLN A 136 0.72 -4.70 -20.07
C GLN A 136 -0.19 -4.04 -19.02
N GLU A 137 -1.25 -3.33 -19.42
CA GLU A 137 -2.20 -2.73 -18.47
C GLU A 137 -3.06 -3.79 -17.78
N PHE A 138 -3.42 -4.85 -18.49
CA PHE A 138 -4.12 -6.00 -17.91
C PHE A 138 -3.24 -6.72 -16.89
N GLU A 139 -1.99 -7.00 -17.25
CA GLU A 139 -1.01 -7.66 -16.36
C GLU A 139 -0.78 -6.83 -15.08
N LYS A 140 -0.59 -5.51 -15.21
CA LYS A 140 -0.46 -4.60 -14.06
C LYS A 140 -1.70 -4.63 -13.16
N GLN A 141 -2.89 -4.55 -13.73
CA GLN A 141 -4.12 -4.56 -12.92
C GLN A 141 -4.33 -5.91 -12.21
N GLU A 142 -3.97 -7.01 -12.87
CA GLU A 142 -4.04 -8.34 -12.25
C GLU A 142 -3.05 -8.47 -11.09
N GLU A 143 -1.82 -7.97 -11.24
CA GLU A 143 -0.83 -7.94 -10.17
C GLU A 143 -1.30 -7.09 -8.98
N LEU A 144 -1.82 -5.88 -9.23
CA LEU A 144 -2.42 -5.04 -8.20
C LEU A 144 -3.56 -5.76 -7.47
N ARG A 145 -4.44 -6.44 -8.20
CA ARG A 145 -5.57 -7.17 -7.62
C ARG A 145 -5.07 -8.29 -6.69
N ARG A 146 -4.07 -9.07 -7.12
CA ARG A 146 -3.48 -10.12 -6.26
C ARG A 146 -2.81 -9.52 -5.02
N SER A 147 -2.06 -8.43 -5.16
CA SER A 147 -1.41 -7.77 -4.02
C SER A 147 -2.40 -7.19 -3.02
N ALA A 148 -3.45 -6.52 -3.51
CA ALA A 148 -4.56 -6.05 -2.67
C ALA A 148 -5.26 -7.21 -1.94
N MET A 149 -5.48 -8.34 -2.61
CA MET A 149 -6.08 -9.54 -1.99
C MET A 149 -5.23 -10.13 -0.86
N ARG A 150 -3.89 -10.05 -0.96
CA ARG A 150 -3.00 -10.43 0.16
C ARG A 150 -3.19 -9.51 1.36
N ALA A 151 -3.32 -8.20 1.14
CA ALA A 151 -3.62 -7.26 2.21
C ALA A 151 -5.00 -7.53 2.83
N VAL A 152 -6.01 -7.83 2.01
CA VAL A 152 -7.35 -8.22 2.47
C VAL A 152 -7.31 -9.50 3.30
N ALA A 153 -6.56 -10.52 2.88
CA ALA A 153 -6.39 -11.76 3.64
C ALA A 153 -5.74 -11.49 5.00
N ALA A 154 -4.74 -10.62 5.05
CA ALA A 154 -4.11 -10.21 6.31
C ALA A 154 -5.10 -9.46 7.23
N LEU A 155 -5.96 -8.59 6.68
CA LEU A 155 -7.02 -7.94 7.45
C LEU A 155 -8.03 -8.94 8.02
N LEU A 156 -8.48 -9.91 7.22
CA LEU A 156 -9.42 -10.95 7.65
C LEU A 156 -8.82 -11.90 8.68
N SER A 157 -7.49 -11.95 8.83
CA SER A 157 -6.85 -12.73 9.89
C SER A 157 -7.00 -12.10 11.29
N ILE A 158 -7.45 -10.84 11.38
CA ILE A 158 -7.74 -10.16 12.64
C ILE A 158 -9.13 -10.56 13.12
N SER A 159 -9.23 -11.11 14.34
CA SER A 159 -10.48 -11.69 14.85
C SER A 159 -11.67 -10.72 14.95
N GLU A 160 -11.39 -9.43 15.15
CA GLU A 160 -12.39 -8.38 15.29
C GLU A 160 -12.89 -7.84 13.94
N VAL A 161 -12.11 -8.05 12.86
CA VAL A 161 -12.43 -7.53 11.54
C VAL A 161 -13.63 -8.24 10.92
N ASP A 162 -13.80 -9.54 11.17
CA ASP A 162 -14.95 -10.33 10.66
C ASP A 162 -16.30 -9.82 11.20
N LYS A 163 -16.29 -9.14 12.35
CA LYS A 163 -17.50 -8.54 12.95
C LYS A 163 -17.87 -7.20 12.32
N SER A 164 -16.99 -6.61 11.51
CA SER A 164 -17.23 -5.31 10.91
C SER A 164 -18.15 -5.43 9.69
N PRO A 165 -19.26 -4.67 9.61
CA PRO A 165 -20.16 -4.70 8.47
C PRO A 165 -19.46 -4.40 7.14
N VAL A 166 -18.57 -3.40 7.10
CA VAL A 166 -17.85 -3.02 5.87
C VAL A 166 -17.00 -4.17 5.32
N MET A 167 -16.39 -4.94 6.22
CA MET A 167 -15.52 -6.04 5.81
C MET A 167 -16.34 -7.28 5.48
N ALA A 168 -17.41 -7.56 6.23
CA ALA A 168 -18.33 -8.65 5.91
C ALA A 168 -18.93 -8.47 4.51
N ASP A 169 -19.37 -7.25 4.17
CA ASP A 169 -19.88 -6.91 2.84
C ASP A 169 -18.81 -7.08 1.77
N PHE A 170 -17.57 -6.64 2.03
CA PHE A 170 -16.49 -6.80 1.08
C PHE A 170 -16.07 -8.27 0.89
N ALA A 171 -16.02 -9.05 1.96
CA ALA A 171 -15.74 -10.49 1.91
C ALA A 171 -16.85 -11.24 1.15
N ASN A 172 -18.12 -10.86 1.34
CA ASN A 172 -19.23 -11.39 0.55
C ASN A 172 -19.09 -11.05 -0.93
N GLN A 173 -18.68 -9.82 -1.25
CA GLN A 173 -18.43 -9.42 -2.63
C GLN A 173 -17.31 -10.25 -3.27
N ILE A 174 -16.21 -10.48 -2.55
CA ILE A 174 -15.10 -11.33 -3.02
C ILE A 174 -15.58 -12.75 -3.30
N ARG A 175 -16.32 -13.36 -2.36
CA ARG A 175 -16.88 -14.72 -2.52
C ARG A 175 -17.88 -14.84 -3.67
N SER A 176 -18.68 -13.80 -3.91
CA SER A 176 -19.66 -13.78 -5.00
C SER A 176 -19.04 -13.63 -6.39
N ASN A 177 -17.80 -13.13 -6.48
CA ASN A 177 -17.11 -12.92 -7.74
C ASN A 177 -16.12 -14.05 -7.99
N THR A 178 -16.39 -14.89 -8.99
CA THR A 178 -15.59 -16.09 -9.29
C THR A 178 -14.09 -15.78 -9.50
N GLU A 179 -13.76 -14.68 -10.16
CA GLU A 179 -12.36 -14.28 -10.40
C GLU A 179 -11.66 -13.90 -9.08
N MET A 180 -12.31 -13.06 -8.27
CA MET A 180 -11.77 -12.63 -6.97
C MET A 180 -11.68 -13.79 -5.99
N ALA A 181 -12.69 -14.66 -5.94
CA ALA A 181 -12.70 -15.85 -5.10
C ALA A 181 -11.53 -16.78 -5.45
N THR A 182 -11.32 -17.06 -6.74
CA THR A 182 -10.20 -17.90 -7.21
C THR A 182 -8.85 -17.33 -6.79
N ILE A 183 -8.65 -16.02 -6.97
CA ILE A 183 -7.43 -15.35 -6.53
C ILE A 183 -7.29 -15.49 -5.01
N PHE A 184 -8.34 -15.19 -4.26
CA PHE A 184 -8.31 -15.20 -2.80
C PHE A 184 -8.01 -16.59 -2.23
N GLU A 185 -8.60 -17.64 -2.79
CA GLU A 185 -8.35 -19.04 -2.42
C GLU A 185 -6.91 -19.46 -2.73
N SER A 186 -6.37 -19.08 -3.90
CA SER A 186 -4.98 -19.39 -4.25
C SER A 186 -3.97 -18.78 -3.27
N LEU A 187 -4.31 -17.66 -2.64
CA LEU A 187 -3.44 -16.98 -1.68
C LEU A 187 -3.49 -17.61 -0.27
N GLN A 188 -4.56 -18.32 0.09
CA GLN A 188 -4.65 -19.01 1.39
C GLN A 188 -3.78 -20.27 1.47
N GLY A 189 -3.34 -20.81 0.32
CA GLY A 189 -2.43 -21.94 0.24
C GLY A 189 -0.94 -21.59 0.31
N ASP A 190 -0.58 -20.30 0.27
CA ASP A 190 0.80 -19.85 0.07
C ASP A 190 1.30 -19.01 1.26
N PRO A 191 2.00 -19.62 2.25
CA PRO A 191 2.54 -18.89 3.38
C PRO A 191 3.77 -18.08 2.95
N LEU A 192 3.54 -16.79 2.63
CA LEU A 192 4.50 -15.69 2.76
C LEU A 192 5.92 -15.91 2.17
N THR A 193 6.07 -15.99 0.86
CA THR A 193 7.34 -15.62 0.19
C THR A 193 7.12 -15.33 -1.29
N ALA A 194 7.10 -14.05 -1.70
CA ALA A 194 7.47 -13.60 -3.05
C ALA A 194 7.12 -12.11 -3.23
N ALA A 195 7.98 -11.20 -2.73
CA ALA A 195 8.03 -9.82 -3.23
C ALA A 195 9.31 -9.03 -2.84
N VAL A 196 10.33 -9.63 -2.23
CA VAL A 196 11.54 -8.88 -1.80
C VAL A 196 12.85 -9.43 -2.37
N GLU A 197 12.86 -10.58 -3.06
CA GLU A 197 14.12 -11.16 -3.57
C GLU A 197 14.59 -10.62 -4.95
N SER A 198 13.97 -9.58 -5.52
CA SER A 198 14.41 -9.03 -6.81
C SER A 198 14.98 -7.61 -6.76
N MET A 199 15.36 -7.10 -5.59
CA MET A 199 15.97 -5.77 -5.46
C MET A 199 17.35 -5.75 -4.81
N ASP A 200 18.02 -6.91 -4.76
CA ASP A 200 19.46 -6.96 -4.53
C ASP A 200 20.17 -7.33 -5.85
N THR A 201 20.47 -6.32 -6.65
CA THR A 201 21.60 -6.39 -7.58
C THR A 201 22.46 -5.13 -7.46
N THR A 202 23.65 -5.37 -6.87
CA THR A 202 24.92 -4.61 -6.99
C THR A 202 25.14 -3.41 -6.07
#